data_AF-A0A841G3V3-F1
#
_entry.id   AF-A0A841G3V3-F1
#
_cell.length_a   1.000
_cell.length_b   1.000
_cell.length_c   1.000
_cell.angle_alpha   90.00
_cell.angle_beta   90.00
_cell.angle_gamma   90.00
#
_symmetry.space_group_name_H-M   'P 1'
#
loop_
_entity.id
_entity.type
_entity.pdbx_description
1 polymer ?
#
loop_
_entity_poly.entity_id
_entity_poly.type
_entity_poly.pdbx_seq_one_letter_code
_entity_poly.pdbx_strand_id
1 'polypeptide(L)'
;MSTPDRRHVLRAVAAATAGAVVATTVPASPAAAAEVFTDERVPSLPGWTEAERTDYRHIRAAGFTPEEAVCWLLTARAGGAFFGLPVQHPSEIPEVVTAIHEIQNKLLSRPTYRIYRDQYEGDAMA
;
A
#
# COMPACT_ATOMS: atom_id res chain seq x y z
N MET A 1 -8.66 -53.57 0.71
CA MET A 1 -8.53 -52.23 1.30
C MET A 1 -8.13 -51.27 0.20
N SER A 2 -9.10 -50.52 -0.35
CA SER A 2 -8.84 -49.54 -1.43
C SER A 2 -8.30 -48.25 -0.83
N THR A 3 -7.14 -47.82 -1.32
CA THR A 3 -6.53 -46.53 -0.99
C THR A 3 -7.38 -45.40 -1.59
N PRO A 4 -7.77 -44.38 -0.82
CA PRO A 4 -8.55 -43.26 -1.37
C PRO A 4 -7.71 -42.42 -2.35
N ASP A 5 -8.24 -42.27 -3.57
CA ASP A 5 -7.68 -41.47 -4.67
C ASP A 5 -7.65 -39.98 -4.28
N ARG A 6 -6.50 -39.33 -4.51
CA ARG A 6 -6.22 -37.90 -4.26
C ARG A 6 -7.27 -36.97 -4.87
N ARG A 7 -7.98 -37.42 -5.92
CA ARG A 7 -9.08 -36.68 -6.57
C ARG A 7 -10.37 -36.63 -5.74
N HIS A 8 -10.59 -37.55 -4.80
CA HIS A 8 -11.72 -37.51 -3.87
C HIS A 8 -11.51 -36.50 -2.75
N VAL A 9 -10.27 -36.33 -2.28
CA VAL A 9 -9.93 -35.38 -1.19
C VAL A 9 -10.09 -33.93 -1.66
N LEU A 10 -9.80 -33.63 -2.93
CA LEU A 10 -9.93 -32.26 -3.46
C LEU A 10 -11.37 -31.84 -3.76
N ARG A 11 -12.32 -32.78 -3.91
CA ARG A 11 -13.74 -32.46 -4.11
C ARG A 11 -14.49 -32.18 -2.80
N ALA A 12 -13.95 -32.61 -1.66
CA ALA A 12 -14.56 -32.36 -0.34
C ALA A 12 -14.32 -30.94 0.22
N VAL A 13 -13.36 -30.19 -0.33
CA VAL A 13 -13.05 -28.81 0.11
C VAL A 13 -13.82 -27.75 -0.69
N ALA A 14 -14.34 -28.09 -1.88
CA ALA A 14 -15.08 -27.16 -2.72
C ALA A 14 -16.59 -27.03 -2.38
N ALA A 15 -17.09 -27.79 -1.40
CA ALA A 15 -18.52 -27.83 -1.04
C ALA A 15 -18.84 -27.27 0.36
N ALA A 16 -17.92 -26.52 0.98
CA ALA A 16 -18.08 -25.99 2.35
C ALA A 16 -17.98 -24.46 2.50
N THR A 17 -18.12 -23.69 1.40
CA THR A 17 -18.25 -22.21 1.47
C THR A 17 -19.37 -21.69 0.58
N ALA A 18 -20.46 -22.44 0.49
CA ALA A 18 -21.72 -21.98 -0.12
C ALA A 18 -22.80 -21.99 0.96
N GLY A 19 -22.77 -21.00 1.86
CA GLY A 19 -23.77 -20.89 2.92
C GLY A 19 -23.55 -19.70 3.83
N ALA A 20 -24.40 -18.69 3.65
CA ALA A 20 -24.72 -17.59 4.57
C ALA A 20 -23.71 -16.43 4.71
N VAL A 21 -23.80 -15.47 3.79
CA VAL A 21 -23.79 -14.05 4.18
C VAL A 21 -25.01 -13.39 3.54
N VAL A 22 -26.03 -13.12 4.35
CA VAL A 22 -27.13 -12.22 3.97
C VAL A 22 -26.53 -10.82 3.89
N ALA A 23 -26.15 -10.40 2.69
CA ALA A 23 -25.80 -9.01 2.42
C ALA A 23 -27.11 -8.22 2.24
N THR A 24 -27.53 -7.54 3.29
CA THR A 24 -28.44 -6.40 3.17
C THR A 24 -27.70 -5.30 2.40
N THR A 25 -27.89 -5.23 1.09
CA THR A 25 -27.40 -4.15 0.25
C THR A 25 -28.22 -2.90 0.52
N VAL A 26 -27.77 -2.07 1.48
CA VAL A 26 -28.13 -0.66 1.51
C VAL A 26 -27.50 -0.03 0.26
N PRO A 27 -28.27 0.64 -0.63
CA PRO A 27 -27.66 1.38 -1.71
C PRO A 27 -26.91 2.57 -1.10
N ALA A 28 -25.59 2.45 -0.97
CA ALA A 28 -24.72 3.58 -0.76
C ALA A 28 -24.79 4.45 -2.02
N SER A 29 -25.52 5.55 -1.91
CA SER A 29 -25.58 6.61 -2.91
C SER A 29 -24.16 7.04 -3.32
N PRO A 30 -23.81 7.12 -4.61
CA PRO A 30 -22.49 7.55 -5.05
C PRO A 30 -22.25 9.07 -4.88
N ALA A 31 -23.11 9.76 -4.12
CA ALA A 31 -23.08 11.21 -3.94
C ALA A 31 -22.55 11.66 -2.56
N ALA A 32 -21.94 10.77 -1.77
CA ALA A 32 -21.36 11.13 -0.49
C ALA A 32 -19.86 11.37 -0.63
N ALA A 33 -19.53 12.65 -0.80
CA ALA A 33 -18.27 13.28 -0.44
C ALA A 33 -17.02 12.82 -1.21
N ALA A 34 -16.87 13.38 -2.41
CA ALA A 34 -15.57 13.91 -2.79
C ALA A 34 -15.22 15.03 -1.79
N GLU A 35 -14.80 14.66 -0.57
CA GLU A 35 -14.10 15.62 0.27
C GLU A 35 -12.84 16.00 -0.49
N VAL A 36 -12.82 17.24 -0.96
CA VAL A 36 -11.62 17.88 -1.44
C VAL A 36 -10.70 17.95 -0.24
N PHE A 37 -9.80 16.96 -0.14
CA PHE A 37 -8.76 16.89 0.89
C PHE A 37 -7.77 18.03 0.64
N THR A 38 -8.09 19.22 1.14
CA THR A 38 -7.16 20.34 1.25
C THR A 38 -6.45 20.23 2.59
N ASP A 39 -5.58 19.23 2.72
CA ASP A 39 -4.59 19.25 3.78
C ASP A 39 -3.51 20.26 3.35
N GLU A 40 -3.60 21.48 3.89
CA GLU A 40 -2.66 22.57 3.66
C GLU A 40 -1.19 22.21 3.98
N ARG A 41 -0.94 21.07 4.64
CA ARG A 41 0.40 20.58 4.95
C ARG A 41 0.99 19.66 3.89
N VAL A 42 0.21 19.27 2.87
CA VAL A 42 0.77 18.63 1.68
C VAL A 42 1.43 19.74 0.87
N PRO A 43 2.76 19.74 0.66
CA PRO A 43 3.35 20.63 -0.30
C PRO A 43 2.64 20.35 -1.62
N SER A 44 1.88 21.33 -2.11
CA SER A 44 1.20 21.25 -3.41
C SER A 44 2.26 21.11 -4.50
N LEU A 45 2.77 19.90 -4.69
CA LEU A 45 3.58 19.56 -5.83
C LEU A 45 2.64 19.67 -7.03
N PRO A 46 2.92 20.57 -7.99
CA PRO A 46 2.01 20.77 -9.11
C PRO A 46 1.77 19.46 -9.88
N GLY A 47 0.54 19.21 -10.30
CA GLY A 47 0.23 18.19 -11.32
C GLY A 47 0.24 16.74 -10.85
N TRP A 48 -0.44 16.41 -9.74
CA TRP A 48 -0.70 15.00 -9.42
C TRP A 48 -1.77 14.39 -10.32
N THR A 49 -1.48 13.21 -10.85
CA THR A 49 -2.43 12.38 -11.58
C THR A 49 -3.46 11.76 -10.63
N GLU A 50 -4.59 11.28 -11.15
CA GLU A 50 -5.59 10.60 -10.31
C GLU A 50 -5.06 9.30 -9.69
N ALA A 51 -4.17 8.60 -10.40
CA ALA A 51 -3.50 7.41 -9.87
C ALA A 51 -2.67 7.76 -8.62
N GLU A 52 -1.88 8.84 -8.68
CA GLU A 52 -1.08 9.29 -7.54
C GLU A 52 -1.94 9.78 -6.37
N ARG A 53 -3.07 10.42 -6.64
CA ARG A 53 -4.04 10.78 -5.59
C ARG A 53 -4.66 9.55 -4.94
N THR A 54 -4.94 8.51 -5.73
CA THR A 54 -5.44 7.23 -5.21
C THR A 54 -4.38 6.54 -4.36
N ASP A 55 -3.15 6.46 -4.84
CA ASP A 55 -2.03 5.87 -4.09
C ASP A 55 -1.78 6.63 -2.79
N TYR A 56 -1.80 7.97 -2.82
CA TYR A 56 -1.70 8.80 -1.61
C TYR A 56 -2.71 8.37 -0.55
N ARG A 57 -3.99 8.23 -0.92
CA ARG A 57 -5.07 7.82 -0.01
C ARG A 57 -4.77 6.45 0.59
N HIS A 58 -4.33 5.48 -0.21
CA HIS A 58 -3.98 4.14 0.27
C HIS A 58 -2.79 4.15 1.23
N ILE A 59 -1.72 4.89 0.90
CA ILE A 59 -0.53 5.01 1.74
C ILE A 59 -0.87 5.66 3.07
N ARG A 60 -1.72 6.70 3.07
CA ARG A 60 -2.22 7.35 4.28
C ARG A 60 -3.05 6.38 5.13
N ALA A 61 -3.92 5.59 4.50
CA ALA A 61 -4.68 4.56 5.20
C ALA A 61 -3.78 3.47 5.84
N ALA A 62 -2.58 3.26 5.30
CA ALA A 62 -1.57 2.36 5.87
C ALA A 62 -0.79 2.95 7.07
N GLY A 63 -1.11 4.16 7.55
CA GLY A 63 -0.53 4.75 8.76
C GLY A 63 0.71 5.64 8.55
N PHE A 64 1.05 5.95 7.30
CA PHE A 64 2.08 6.91 6.93
C PHE A 64 1.63 8.32 7.29
N THR A 65 2.53 9.22 7.69
CA THR A 65 2.22 10.67 7.79
C THR A 65 2.03 11.29 6.38
N PRO A 66 1.49 12.53 6.26
CA PRO A 66 1.43 13.22 4.97
C PRO A 66 2.79 13.30 4.28
N GLU A 67 3.84 13.63 5.03
CA GLU A 67 5.20 13.81 4.52
C GLU A 67 5.80 12.47 4.06
N GLU A 68 5.55 11.39 4.81
CA GLU A 68 5.97 10.04 4.43
C GLU A 68 5.27 9.57 3.15
N ALA A 69 3.97 9.86 3.01
CA ALA A 69 3.20 9.54 1.82
C ALA A 69 3.66 10.35 0.59
N VAL A 70 3.99 11.63 0.76
CA VAL A 70 4.60 12.45 -0.31
C VAL A 70 5.97 11.90 -0.71
N CYS A 71 6.81 11.53 0.27
CA CYS A 71 8.12 10.95 0.00
C CYS A 71 8.03 9.64 -0.79
N TRP A 72 7.05 8.78 -0.46
CA TRP A 72 6.75 7.57 -1.22
C TRP A 72 6.45 7.86 -2.70
N LEU A 73 5.55 8.82 -2.95
CA LEU A 73 5.15 9.17 -4.32
C LEU A 73 6.28 9.82 -5.12
N LEU A 74 7.08 10.68 -4.49
CA LEU A 74 8.27 11.26 -5.11
C LEU A 74 9.30 10.19 -5.49
N THR A 75 9.46 9.17 -4.66
CA THR A 75 10.35 8.04 -4.94
C THR A 75 9.84 7.25 -6.16
N ALA A 76 8.53 6.99 -6.24
CA ALA A 76 7.92 6.34 -7.40
C ALA A 76 8.05 7.17 -8.69
N ARG A 77 7.83 8.49 -8.61
CA ARG A 77 8.04 9.43 -9.72
C ARG A 77 9.48 9.44 -10.21
N ALA A 78 10.44 9.50 -9.29
CA ALA A 78 11.86 9.47 -9.63
C ALA A 78 12.23 8.17 -10.34
N GLY A 79 11.72 7.02 -9.86
CA GLY A 79 11.91 5.73 -10.52
C GLY A 79 11.31 5.68 -11.91
N GLY A 80 10.05 6.11 -12.07
CA GLY A 80 9.38 6.16 -13.36
C GLY A 80 10.09 7.08 -14.36
N ALA A 81 10.55 8.25 -13.91
CA ALA A 81 11.33 9.16 -14.74
C ALA A 81 12.68 8.55 -15.14
N PHE A 82 13.40 7.92 -14.20
CA PHE A 82 14.68 7.28 -14.48
C PHE A 82 14.56 6.14 -15.49
N PHE A 83 13.57 5.26 -15.33
CA PHE A 83 13.35 4.14 -16.28
C PHE A 83 12.87 4.60 -17.67
N GLY A 84 12.45 5.85 -17.82
CA GLY A 84 12.20 6.47 -19.12
C GLY A 84 13.44 7.00 -19.83
N LEU A 85 14.60 7.05 -19.17
CA LEU A 85 15.85 7.51 -19.76
C LEU A 85 16.49 6.40 -20.62
N PRO A 86 17.28 6.75 -21.65
CA PRO A 86 18.11 5.78 -22.35
C PRO A 86 19.11 5.11 -21.39
N VAL A 87 19.17 3.78 -21.43
CA VAL A 87 20.12 2.99 -20.65
C VAL A 87 21.55 3.27 -21.12
N GLN A 88 22.42 3.71 -20.21
CA GLN A 88 23.85 3.94 -20.49
C GLN A 88 24.70 2.71 -20.16
N HIS A 89 24.32 1.98 -19.11
CA HIS A 89 25.03 0.76 -18.70
C HIS A 89 24.06 -0.34 -18.22
N PRO A 90 24.29 -1.63 -18.54
CA PRO A 90 23.38 -2.72 -18.17
C PRO A 90 23.12 -2.87 -16.66
N SER A 91 24.02 -2.39 -15.79
CA SER A 91 23.85 -2.47 -14.34
C SER A 91 22.97 -1.36 -13.74
N GLU A 92 22.65 -0.30 -14.49
CA GLU A 92 21.91 0.84 -13.93
C GLU A 92 20.51 0.46 -13.47
N ILE A 93 19.81 -0.40 -14.22
CA ILE A 93 18.46 -0.84 -13.87
C ILE A 93 18.43 -1.55 -12.51
N PRO A 94 19.20 -2.65 -12.29
CA PRO A 94 19.19 -3.32 -10.98
C PRO A 94 19.73 -2.44 -9.84
N GLU A 95 20.68 -1.54 -10.11
CA GLU A 95 21.19 -0.58 -9.11
C GLU A 95 20.09 0.39 -8.66
N VAL A 96 19.36 1.00 -9.60
CA VAL A 96 18.30 1.94 -9.27
C VAL A 96 17.08 1.25 -8.66
N VAL A 97 16.73 0.04 -9.11
CA VAL A 97 15.69 -0.77 -8.43
C VAL A 97 16.06 -1.02 -6.97
N THR A 98 17.32 -1.37 -6.69
CA THR A 98 17.80 -1.56 -5.32
C THR A 98 17.66 -0.28 -4.51
N ALA A 99 18.13 0.85 -5.04
CA ALA A 99 18.06 2.15 -4.36
C ALA A 99 16.60 2.58 -4.05
N ILE A 100 15.67 2.39 -4.98
CA ILE A 100 14.24 2.67 -4.79
C ILE A 100 13.66 1.78 -3.69
N HIS A 101 13.94 0.47 -3.73
CA HIS A 101 13.46 -0.46 -2.71
C HIS A 101 14.02 -0.15 -1.32
N GLU A 102 15.27 0.28 -1.21
CA GLU A 102 15.84 0.71 0.07
C GLU A 102 15.03 1.86 0.68
N ILE A 103 14.72 2.89 -0.10
CA ILE A 103 13.90 4.02 0.36
C ILE A 103 12.50 3.54 0.76
N GLN A 104 11.85 2.75 -0.09
CA GLN A 104 10.51 2.22 0.20
C GLN A 104 10.48 1.36 1.46
N ASN A 105 11.48 0.49 1.67
CA ASN A 105 11.59 -0.33 2.88
C ASN A 105 11.77 0.52 4.14
N LYS A 106 12.55 1.61 4.07
CA LYS A 106 12.68 2.55 5.19
C LYS A 106 11.38 3.28 5.48
N LEU A 107 10.55 3.56 4.47
CA LEU A 107 9.25 4.21 4.65
C LEU A 107 8.21 3.23 5.22
N LEU A 108 8.14 1.99 4.70
CA LEU A 108 7.22 0.95 5.17
C LEU A 108 7.36 0.62 6.65
N SER A 109 8.57 0.71 7.20
CA SER A 109 8.80 0.42 8.61
C SER A 109 8.38 1.55 9.55
N ARG A 110 8.22 2.79 9.07
CA ARG A 110 8.02 3.96 9.95
C ARG A 110 6.73 3.92 10.75
N PRO A 111 5.55 3.59 10.16
CA PRO A 111 4.30 3.55 10.93
C PRO A 111 4.39 2.56 12.10
N THR A 112 4.87 1.35 11.83
CA THR A 112 5.02 0.30 12.85
C THR A 112 6.06 0.70 13.90
N TYR A 113 7.19 1.26 13.48
CA TYR A 113 8.24 1.67 14.42
C TYR A 113 7.79 2.83 15.33
N ARG A 114 6.95 3.74 14.81
CA ARG A 114 6.34 4.81 15.61
C ARG A 114 5.47 4.21 16.72
N ILE A 115 4.59 3.26 16.39
CA ILE A 115 3.74 2.57 17.38
C ILE A 115 4.61 1.86 18.43
N TYR A 116 5.63 1.11 18.00
CA TYR A 116 6.55 0.43 18.90
C TYR A 116 7.24 1.39 19.87
N ARG A 117 7.78 2.50 19.35
CA ARG A 117 8.45 3.51 20.18
C ARG A 117 7.49 4.14 21.18
N ASP A 118 6.30 4.54 20.75
CA ASP A 118 5.32 5.20 21.62
C ASP A 118 4.85 4.25 22.75
N GLN A 119 4.71 2.95 22.48
CA GLN A 119 4.44 1.94 23.51
C GLN A 119 5.61 1.77 24.49
N TYR A 120 6.83 1.67 23.97
CA TYR A 120 8.03 1.52 24.80
C TYR A 120 8.25 2.72 25.74
N GLU A 121 8.04 3.94 25.24
CA GLU A 121 8.14 5.17 26.05
C GLU A 121 7.02 5.24 27.10
N GLY A 122 5.82 4.76 26.79
CA GLY A 122 4.72 4.65 27.74
C GLY A 122 5.00 3.68 28.89
N ASP A 123 5.54 2.50 28.58
CA ASP A 123 5.92 1.50 29.59
C ASP A 123 7.08 1.97 30.48
N ALA A 124 8.01 2.77 29.94
CA ALA A 124 9.14 3.31 30.70
C ALA A 124 8.74 4.41 31.71
N MET A 125 7.57 5.02 31.54
CA MET A 125 7.04 6.11 32.37
C MET A 125 5.98 5.65 33.38
N ALA A 126 5.56 4.38 33.34
CA ALA A 126 4.56 3.78 34.23
C ALA A 126 5.20 3.07 35.43
#